data_AF-A0A2K3KBW6-F1
#
_entry.id   AF-A0A2K3KBW6-F1
#
_cell.length_a   1.000
_cell.length_b   1.000
_cell.length_c   1.000
_cell.angle_alpha   90.00
_cell.angle_beta   90.00
_cell.angle_gamma   90.00
#
_symmetry.space_group_name_H-M   'P 1'
#
loop_
_entity.id
_entity.type
_entity.pdbx_description
1 polymer ?
#
loop_
_entity_poly.entity_id
_entity_poly.type
_entity_poly.pdbx_seq_one_letter_code
_entity_poly.pdbx_strand_id
1 'polypeptide(L)' 'RRHVKNKTSLLSSPLPPPDLPVPANEKLLAWVGDEIVTRDNVKVFDSVVQGGDSVWEGLRVYKRKIFKLEEHLDR' A
#
# COMPACT_ATOMS: atom_id res chain seq x y z
N ARG A 1 14.24 -43.12 16.60
CA ARG A 1 14.64 -42.57 15.28
C ARG A 1 13.36 -42.21 14.52
N ARG A 2 12.90 -40.95 14.61
CA ARG A 2 11.76 -40.45 13.81
C ARG A 2 12.34 -39.74 12.59
N HIS A 3 12.01 -40.25 11.42
CA HIS A 3 12.39 -39.66 10.14
C HIS A 3 11.42 -38.51 9.85
N VAL A 4 11.78 -37.29 10.24
CA VAL A 4 11.06 -36.08 9.78
C VAL A 4 11.50 -35.86 8.33
N LYS A 5 10.58 -36.06 7.38
CA LYS A 5 10.81 -35.73 5.98
C LYS A 5 10.92 -34.21 5.87
N ASN A 6 12.13 -33.72 5.61
CA ASN A 6 12.36 -32.34 5.19
C ASN A 6 11.58 -32.08 3.90
N LYS A 7 10.45 -31.37 3.99
CA LYS A 7 9.82 -30.72 2.84
C LYS A 7 10.59 -29.43 2.54
N THR A 8 11.82 -29.59 2.04
CA THR A 8 12.58 -28.52 1.41
C THR A 8 12.00 -28.23 0.02
N SER A 9 11.91 -26.95 -0.33
CA SER A 9 11.76 -26.35 -1.67
C SER A 9 10.38 -26.05 -2.29
N LEU A 10 9.35 -25.71 -1.51
CA LEU A 10 8.16 -25.02 -2.08
C LEU A 10 8.21 -23.48 -2.00
N LEU A 11 9.34 -22.88 -1.61
CA LEU A 11 9.43 -21.45 -1.27
C LEU A 11 10.29 -20.60 -2.22
N SER A 12 10.64 -21.06 -3.42
CA SER A 12 11.64 -20.38 -4.26
C SER A 12 11.15 -19.82 -5.59
N SER A 13 9.84 -19.83 -5.87
CA SER A 13 9.31 -19.06 -7.02
C SER A 13 8.60 -17.83 -6.47
N PRO A 14 9.08 -16.60 -6.75
CA PRO A 14 8.27 -15.42 -6.50
C PRO A 14 6.97 -15.60 -7.27
N LEU A 15 5.84 -15.36 -6.59
CA LEU A 15 4.54 -15.34 -7.24
C LEU A 15 4.58 -14.33 -8.40
N PRO A 16 3.90 -14.60 -9.53
CA PRO A 16 3.78 -13.62 -10.58
C PRO A 16 3.21 -12.31 -10.01
N PRO A 17 3.64 -11.15 -10.51
CA PRO A 17 3.05 -9.88 -10.12
C PRO A 17 1.53 -9.95 -10.29
N PRO A 18 0.75 -9.43 -9.32
CA PRO A 18 -0.70 -9.41 -9.47
C PRO A 18 -1.09 -8.58 -10.68
N ASP A 19 -2.13 -9.00 -11.40
CA ASP A 19 -2.66 -8.21 -12.49
C ASP A 19 -3.30 -6.92 -11.92
N LEU A 20 -2.78 -5.76 -12.36
CA LEU A 20 -3.20 -4.47 -11.84
C LEU A 20 -4.32 -3.91 -12.73
N PRO A 21 -5.49 -3.53 -12.16
CA PRO A 21 -6.57 -2.95 -12.95
C PRO A 21 -6.18 -1.63 -13.60
N VAL A 22 -5.18 -0.94 -13.04
CA VAL A 22 -4.58 0.27 -13.61
C VAL A 22 -3.05 0.08 -13.60
N PRO A 23 -2.42 -0.18 -14.77
CA PRO A 23 -0.97 -0.40 -14.85
C PRO A 23 -0.14 0.76 -14.30
N ALA A 24 -0.64 1.99 -14.39
CA ALA A 24 0.03 3.18 -13.85
C ALA A 24 0.18 3.16 -12.31
N ASN A 25 -0.55 2.29 -11.61
CA ASN A 25 -0.49 2.16 -10.16
C ASN A 25 0.60 1.18 -9.67
N GLU A 26 1.42 0.65 -10.56
CA GLU A 26 2.52 -0.28 -10.20
C GLU A 26 3.51 0.35 -9.21
N LYS A 27 3.80 1.65 -9.35
CA LYS A 27 4.86 2.35 -8.59
C LYS A 27 4.31 3.47 -7.72
N LEU A 28 3.20 3.20 -7.02
CA LEU A 28 2.65 4.14 -6.07
C LEU A 28 3.61 4.35 -4.89
N LEU A 29 3.71 5.62 -4.48
CA LEU A 29 4.42 6.06 -3.30
C LEU A 29 3.41 6.42 -2.21
N ALA A 30 3.76 6.12 -0.97
CA ALA A 30 3.00 6.48 0.22
C ALA A 30 3.88 7.30 1.16
N TRP A 31 3.28 8.25 1.88
CA TRP A 31 3.93 8.96 2.97
C TRP A 31 3.50 8.33 4.29
N VAL A 32 4.45 7.79 5.06
CA VAL A 32 4.19 7.05 6.30
C VAL A 32 5.16 7.52 7.37
N GLY A 33 4.65 8.06 8.48
CA GLY A 33 5.49 8.69 9.51
C GLY A 33 6.16 9.94 8.94
N ASP A 34 7.48 9.89 8.73
CA ASP A 34 8.27 11.01 8.18
C ASP A 34 8.94 10.66 6.84
N GLU A 35 8.55 9.55 6.21
CA GLU A 35 9.24 9.00 5.04
C GLU A 35 8.31 8.72 3.85
N ILE A 36 8.85 8.88 2.64
CA ILE A 36 8.19 8.42 1.41
C ILE A 36 8.66 6.99 1.12
N VAL A 37 7.71 6.06 1.06
CA VAL A 37 7.97 4.63 0.85
C VAL A 37 7.22 4.10 -0.37
N THR A 38 7.70 2.99 -0.94
CA THR A 38 6.96 2.24 -1.96
C THR A 38 5.83 1.43 -1.32
N ARG A 39 4.79 1.12 -2.11
CA ARG A 39 3.64 0.33 -1.66
C ARG A 39 4.00 -0.95 -0.91
N ASP A 40 5.03 -1.66 -1.36
CA ASP A 40 5.45 -2.94 -0.76
C ASP A 40 6.01 -2.82 0.66
N ASN A 41 6.41 -1.60 1.05
CA ASN A 41 6.97 -1.31 2.37
C ASN A 41 5.91 -0.78 3.37
N VAL A 42 4.64 -0.63 2.95
CA VAL A 42 3.56 -0.17 3.82
C VAL A 42 3.04 -1.33 4.66
N LYS A 43 2.93 -1.13 5.98
CA LYS A 43 2.37 -2.12 6.91
C LYS A 43 0.84 -1.94 7.00
N VAL A 44 0.12 -3.06 6.98
CA VAL A 44 -1.37 -3.09 6.97
C VAL A 44 -2.00 -3.19 8.35
N PHE A 45 -1.21 -3.32 9.41
CA PHE A 45 -1.70 -3.45 10.78
C PHE A 45 -1.78 -2.07 11.44
N ASP A 46 -2.89 -1.39 11.18
CA ASP A 46 -3.27 -0.14 11.83
C ASP A 46 -4.72 -0.24 12.31
N SER A 47 -5.04 0.51 13.36
CA SER A 47 -6.37 0.73 13.92
C SER A 47 -7.42 1.07 12.84
N VAL A 48 -7.03 1.82 11.82
CA VAL A 48 -7.84 2.14 10.63
C VAL A 48 -8.34 0.90 9.92
N VAL A 49 -7.47 -0.09 9.68
CA VAL A 49 -7.81 -1.32 8.94
C VAL A 49 -8.61 -2.28 9.81
N GLN A 50 -8.44 -2.23 11.13
CA GLN A 50 -9.07 -3.17 12.07
C GLN A 50 -10.42 -2.67 12.63
N GLY A 51 -10.55 -1.36 12.85
CA GLY A 51 -11.71 -0.74 13.48
C GLY A 51 -12.35 0.39 12.69
N GLY A 52 -11.77 0.77 11.54
CA GLY A 52 -12.29 1.88 10.73
C GLY A 52 -12.09 3.26 11.37
N ASP A 53 -11.24 3.37 12.39
CA ASP A 53 -11.01 4.59 13.15
C ASP A 53 -10.06 5.54 12.41
N SER A 54 -10.58 6.17 11.36
CA SER A 54 -9.85 7.14 10.55
C SER A 54 -10.77 8.12 9.87
N VAL A 55 -10.21 9.29 9.53
CA VAL A 55 -10.80 10.24 8.59
C VAL A 55 -9.89 10.32 7.37
N TRP A 56 -10.48 10.37 6.19
CA TRP A 56 -9.75 10.48 4.93
C TRP A 56 -10.43 11.49 4.01
N GLU A 57 -9.62 12.14 3.17
CA GLU A 57 -10.08 13.06 2.13
C GLU A 57 -9.44 12.70 0.79
N GLY A 58 -10.11 13.09 -0.30
CA GLY A 58 -9.67 12.81 -1.67
C GLY A 58 -9.22 14.06 -2.39
N LEU A 59 -7.89 14.21 -2.61
CA LEU A 59 -7.33 15.28 -3.42
C LEU A 59 -7.09 14.84 -4.87
N ARG A 60 -7.22 15.77 -5.81
CA ARG A 60 -6.87 15.57 -7.22
C ARG A 60 -5.88 16.62 -7.69
N VAL A 61 -4.91 16.20 -8.50
CA VAL A 61 -3.89 17.06 -9.09
C VAL A 61 -4.08 17.12 -10.59
N TYR A 62 -4.20 18.34 -11.13
CA TYR A 62 -4.29 18.60 -12.56
C TYR A 62 -3.16 19.53 -12.98
N LYS A 63 -2.33 19.11 -13.94
CA LYS A 63 -1.25 19.95 -14.49
C LYS A 63 -0.43 20.66 -13.38
N ARG A 64 -0.03 19.90 -12.35
CA ARG A 64 0.76 20.38 -11.19
C ARG A 64 0.02 21.35 -10.24
N LYS A 65 -1.32 21.43 -10.31
CA LYS A 65 -2.14 22.19 -9.36
C LYS A 65 -3.09 21.26 -8.61
N ILE A 66 -3.20 21.43 -7.30
CA ILE A 66 -4.18 20.72 -6.47
C ILE A 66 -5.53 21.42 -6.64
N PHE A 67 -6.58 20.64 -6.91
CA PHE A 67 -7.93 21.17 -7.04
C PHE A 67 -8.53 21.43 -5.65
N LYS A 68 -8.91 22.70 -5.37
CA LYS A 68 -9.60 23.12 -4.13
C LYS A 68 -8.90 22.70 -2.83
N LEU A 69 -7.59 22.94 -2.73
CA LEU A 69 -6.79 22.50 -1.58
C LEU A 69 -7.37 23.01 -0.25
N GLU A 70 -7.63 24.31 -0.14
CA GLU A 70 -8.10 24.91 1.12
C GLU A 70 -9.45 24.34 1.55
N GLU A 71 -10.39 24.18 0.61
CA GLU A 71 -11.72 23.64 0.94
C GLU A 71 -11.69 22.16 1.31
N HIS A 72 -10.69 21.40 0.86
CA HIS A 72 -10.49 20.02 1.32
C HIS A 72 -9.82 19.95 2.70
N LEU A 73 -9.03 20.96 3.08
CA LEU A 73 -8.38 21.03 4.39
C LEU A 73 -9.34 21.50 5.50
N ASP A 74 -10.40 22.25 5.16
CA ASP A 74 -11.37 22.83 6.10
C ASP A 74 -12.59 21.94 6.40
N ARG A 75 -12.59 20.66 5.98
CA ARG A 75 -13.76 19.75 6.12
C ARG A 75 -13.90 19.09 7.48
#